data_AF-A0A3D0Z717-F1
#
_entry.id   AF-A0A3D0Z717-F1
#
_cell.length_a   1.000
_cell.length_b   1.000
_cell.length_c   1.000
_cell.angle_alpha   90.00
_cell.angle_beta   90.00
_cell.angle_gamma   90.00
#
_symmetry.space_group_name_H-M   'P 1'
#
loop_
_entity.id
_entity.type
_entity.pdbx_description
1 polymer ?
#
loop_
_entity_poly.entity_id
_entity_poly.type
_entity_poly.pdbx_seq_one_letter_code
_entity_poly.pdbx_strand_id
1 'polypeptide(L)' 'MKQNLFDSDIAPMCQYCLHGRISQSNLGILCVKCGIVDESFSCGKFKYDPLKRVPKAFQSLPEYTHKDFALNQDAS' A
#
# COMPACT_ATOMS: atom_id res chain seq x y z
N MET A 1 10.97 20.27 14.19
CA MET A 1 10.13 20.12 12.97
C MET A 1 9.56 18.72 12.97
N LYS A 2 8.25 18.56 12.74
CA LYS A 2 7.60 17.25 12.71
C LYS A 2 7.88 16.62 11.35
N GLN A 3 8.72 15.59 11.31
CA GLN A 3 8.99 14.85 10.07
C GLN A 3 7.78 13.98 9.76
N ASN A 4 7.11 14.22 8.63
CA ASN A 4 6.04 13.35 8.16
C ASN A 4 6.68 12.09 7.58
N LEU A 5 6.69 11.01 8.35
CA LEU A 5 7.24 9.70 7.97
C LEU A 5 6.40 8.98 6.92
N PHE A 6 5.20 9.49 6.63
CA PHE A 6 4.23 8.83 5.76
C PHE A 6 3.81 9.76 4.64
N ASP A 7 3.63 9.15 3.48
CA ASP A 7 3.25 9.81 2.24
C ASP A 7 1.89 10.51 2.40
N SER A 8 1.84 11.81 2.11
CA SER A 8 0.63 12.61 2.28
C SER A 8 -0.29 12.58 1.06
N ASP A 9 0.20 12.12 -0.10
CA ASP A 9 -0.52 12.18 -1.39
C ASP A 9 -1.20 10.86 -1.75
N ILE A 10 -1.69 10.15 -0.73
CA ILE A 10 -2.41 8.88 -0.91
C ILE A 10 -3.89 9.20 -1.11
N ALA A 11 -4.52 8.56 -2.10
CA ALA A 11 -5.97 8.61 -2.25
C ALA A 11 -6.65 8.21 -0.93
N PRO A 12 -7.73 8.86 -0.48
CA PRO A 12 -8.39 8.45 0.75
C PRO A 12 -9.26 7.20 0.49
N MET A 13 -9.02 6.10 1.20
CA MET A 13 -9.82 4.86 1.08
C MET A 13 -10.15 4.24 2.44
N CYS A 14 -11.35 3.69 2.59
CA CYS A 14 -11.84 3.08 3.81
C CYS A 14 -11.03 1.85 4.22
N GLN A 15 -10.40 1.18 3.26
CA GLN A 15 -9.48 0.06 3.48
C GLN A 15 -8.38 0.38 4.51
N TYR A 16 -7.79 1.58 4.45
CA TYR A 16 -6.77 2.06 5.40
C TYR A 16 -7.23 3.28 6.18
N CYS A 17 -8.54 3.39 6.40
CA CYS A 17 -9.11 4.36 7.32
C CYS A 17 -9.02 3.82 8.76
N LEU A 18 -8.71 4.66 9.73
CA LEU A 18 -8.72 4.34 11.15
C LEU A 18 -10.08 3.77 11.60
N HIS A 19 -11.17 4.23 10.97
CA HIS A 19 -12.54 3.85 11.29
C HIS A 19 -13.10 2.63 10.52
N GLY A 20 -12.39 2.17 9.48
CA GLY A 20 -12.77 1.01 8.69
C GLY A 20 -12.14 -0.28 9.22
N ARG A 21 -12.85 -1.41 9.13
CA ARG A 21 -12.30 -2.74 9.40
C ARG A 21 -12.75 -3.71 8.30
N ILE A 22 -11.86 -4.58 7.85
CA ILE A 22 -12.21 -5.62 6.87
C ILE A 22 -13.21 -6.58 7.53
N SER A 23 -14.30 -6.89 6.83
CA SER A 23 -15.25 -7.93 7.28
C SER A 23 -14.58 -9.29 7.31
N GLN A 24 -14.92 -10.15 8.28
CA GLN A 24 -14.44 -11.54 8.33
C GLN A 24 -14.76 -12.33 7.05
N SER A 25 -15.84 -11.97 6.37
CA SER A 25 -16.28 -12.59 5.11
C SER A 25 -15.67 -11.96 3.85
N ASN A 26 -14.77 -10.97 3.97
CA ASN A 26 -14.21 -10.18 2.86
C ASN A 26 -15.26 -9.54 1.93
N LEU A 27 -16.49 -9.34 2.41
CA LEU A 27 -17.57 -8.70 1.66
C LEU A 27 -17.44 -7.16 1.58
N GLY A 28 -16.37 -6.59 2.14
CA GLY A 28 -16.11 -5.14 2.15
C GLY A 28 -15.59 -4.64 3.50
N ILE A 29 -15.61 -3.32 3.66
CA ILE A 29 -15.14 -2.61 4.83
C ILE A 29 -16.32 -2.23 5.73
N LEU A 30 -16.28 -2.69 6.97
CA LEU A 30 -17.15 -2.25 8.06
C LEU A 30 -16.69 -0.87 8.54
N CYS A 31 -17.34 0.18 8.05
CA CYS A 31 -17.13 1.56 8.47
C CYS A 31 -18.12 1.92 9.58
N VAL A 32 -17.62 2.31 10.75
CA VAL A 32 -18.46 2.75 11.89
C VAL A 32 -19.33 3.98 11.56
N LYS A 33 -19.01 4.72 10.48
CA LYS A 33 -19.74 5.93 10.06
C LYS A 33 -20.76 5.71 8.93
N CYS A 34 -20.56 4.69 8.09
CA CYS A 34 -21.32 4.51 6.85
C CYS A 34 -21.90 3.10 6.69
N GLY A 35 -21.57 2.15 7.56
CA GLY A 35 -21.94 0.74 7.40
C GLY A 35 -20.94 -0.03 6.54
N ILE A 36 -21.41 -1.02 5.78
CA ILE A 36 -20.60 -1.79 4.84
C ILE A 36 -20.36 -0.95 3.60
N VAL A 37 -19.09 -0.72 3.26
CA VAL A 37 -18.66 0.05 2.09
C VAL A 37 -17.60 -0.71 1.30
N ASP A 38 -17.39 -0.31 0.06
CA ASP A 38 -16.29 -0.81 -0.75
C ASP A 38 -14.92 -0.43 -0.15
N GLU A 39 -13.89 -1.20 -0.45
CA GLU A 39 -12.51 -0.93 -0.02
C GLU A 39 -12.02 0.45 -0.49
N SER A 40 -12.36 0.82 -1.73
CA SER A 40 -11.94 2.06 -2.38
C SER A 40 -12.79 3.27 -1.96
N PHE A 41 -13.86 3.07 -1.19
CA PHE A 41 -14.75 4.15 -0.77
C PHE A 41 -14.05 5.11 0.20
N SER A 42 -14.30 6.41 0.10
CA SER A 42 -13.82 7.39 1.08
C SER A 42 -14.97 7.94 1.91
N CYS A 43 -15.00 7.65 3.21
CA CYS A 43 -15.99 8.25 4.09
C CYS A 43 -15.63 9.70 4.41
N GLY A 44 -16.63 10.57 4.64
CA GLY A 44 -16.40 11.99 4.94
C GLY A 44 -15.63 12.28 6.25
N LYS A 45 -15.36 11.25 7.05
CA LYS A 45 -14.50 11.30 8.26
C LYS A 45 -13.23 10.47 8.08
N PHE A 46 -12.74 10.31 6.86
CA PHE A 46 -11.52 9.58 6.56
C PHE A 46 -10.36 10.06 7.45
N LYS A 47 -9.64 9.11 8.04
CA LYS A 47 -8.41 9.35 8.78
C LYS A 47 -7.44 8.22 8.47
N TYR A 48 -6.30 8.57 7.89
CA TYR A 48 -5.31 7.58 7.47
C TYR A 48 -4.75 6.79 8.65
N ASP A 49 -4.73 5.47 8.53
CA ASP A 49 -4.08 4.53 9.44
C ASP A 49 -2.95 3.80 8.70
N PRO A 50 -1.68 4.24 8.86
CA PRO A 50 -0.54 3.66 8.16
C PRO A 50 -0.35 2.16 8.41
N LEU A 51 -0.78 1.64 9.57
CA LEU A 51 -0.61 0.24 9.93
C LEU A 51 -1.53 -0.70 9.15
N LYS A 52 -2.60 -0.17 8.55
CA LYS A 52 -3.52 -0.92 7.69
C LYS A 52 -3.07 -0.97 6.23
N ARG A 53 -2.02 -0.22 5.87
CA ARG A 53 -1.49 -0.25 4.50
C ARG A 53 -0.70 -1.53 4.30
N VAL A 54 -1.08 -2.30 3.29
CA VAL A 54 -0.30 -3.45 2.82
C VAL A 54 0.58 -2.97 1.67
N PRO A 55 1.92 -3.05 1.77
CA PRO A 55 2.81 -2.77 0.65
C PRO A 55 2.45 -3.66 -0.55
N LYS A 56 2.52 -3.11 -1.76
CA LYS A 56 2.38 -3.94 -2.96
C LYS A 56 3.50 -4.99 -2.94
N ALA A 57 3.14 -6.24 -3.25
CA ALA A 57 4.13 -7.29 -3.36
C ALA A 57 5.21 -6.87 -4.35
N PHE A 58 6.46 -7.06 -3.95
CA PHE A 58 7.58 -6.82 -4.85
C PHE A 58 7.46 -7.73 -6.06
N GLN A 59 7.93 -7.21 -7.19
CA GLN A 59 8.09 -7.99 -8.41
C GLN A 59 9.07 -9.12 -8.14
N SER A 60 8.91 -10.26 -8.82
CA SER A 60 9.91 -11.32 -8.78
C SER A 60 11.25 -10.74 -9.22
N LEU A 61 12.30 -10.99 -8.44
CA LEU A 61 13.65 -10.65 -8.86
C LEU A 61 13.98 -11.41 -10.14
N PRO A 62 14.58 -10.77 -11.15
CA PRO A 62 15.07 -11.48 -12.32
C PRO A 62 16.23 -12.41 -11.92
N GLU A 63 16.41 -13.48 -12.68
CA GLU A 63 17.54 -14.38 -12.52
C GLU A 63 18.79 -13.75 -13.14
N TYR A 64 19.86 -13.66 -12.35
CA TYR A 64 21.15 -13.15 -12.81
C TYR A 64 22.21 -14.25 -12.77
N THR A 65 23.08 -14.26 -13.76
CA THR A 65 24.27 -15.10 -13.82
C THR A 65 25.52 -14.28 -13.54
N HIS A 66 26.63 -14.94 -13.21
CA HIS A 66 27.91 -14.25 -12.98
C HIS A 66 28.38 -13.44 -14.21
N LYS A 67 27.97 -13.83 -15.43
CA LYS A 67 28.34 -13.13 -16.66
C LYS A 67 27.70 -11.75 -16.77
N ASP A 68 26.52 -11.54 -16.18
CA ASP A 68 25.81 -10.26 -16.19
C ASP A 68 26.55 -9.16 -15.41
N PHE A 69 27.51 -9.56 -14.57
CA PHE A 69 28.34 -8.67 -13.77
C PHE A 69 29.81 -8.62 -14.24
N ALA A 70 30.17 -9.34 -15.32
CA ALA A 70 31.52 -9.31 -15.84
C ALA A 70 31.78 -8.01 -16.61
N LEU A 71 32.86 -7.31 -16.27
CA LEU A 71 33.29 -6.12 -17.01
C LEU A 71 33.92 -6.57 -18.33
N ASN A 72 33.35 -6.14 -19.47
CA ASN A 72 33.97 -6.35 -20.78
C ASN A 72 35.32 -5.61 -20.77
N GLN A 73 36.42 -6.35 -20.89
CA GLN A 73 37.78 -5.80 -20.92
C GLN A 73 38.17 -5.34 -22.35
N ASP A 74 37.20 -5.21 -23.25
CA ASP A 74 37.44 -5.07 -24.68
C ASP A 74 37.21 -3.60 -25.10
N ALA A 75 38.00 -2.71 -24.51
CA ALA A 75 38.16 -1.34 -25.00
C ALA A 75 39.66 -1.07 -25.16
N SER A 76 40.27 -1.67 -26.19
CA SER A 76 41.58 -1.25 -26.66
C SER A 76 41.80 -1.60 -28.13
#